data_AF-A0A819SFC1-F1
#
_entry.id   AF-A0A819SFC1-F1
#
_cell.length_a   1.000
_cell.length_b   1.000
_cell.length_c   1.000
_cell.angle_alpha   90.00
_cell.angle_beta   90.00
_cell.angle_gamma   90.00
#
_symmetry.space_group_name_H-M   'P 1'
#
loop_
_entity.id
_entity.type
_entity.pdbx_description
1 polymer ?
#
loop_
_entity_poly.entity_id
_entity_poly.type
_entity_poly.pdbx_seq_one_letter_code
_entity_poly.pdbx_strand_id
1 'polypeptide(L)'
;TLNVKRNEIERLENHLREEERLLIKSEKNIAEDLVLFDQFLDISNRNASDAASRADEESRRKEELLNEIKQLQKILITYHNDQNHLIDTLKQSCRYQQFLFKFAPEEWRVDILKDLESQCAENRSNDSSIIIEPDTQKTIHENYSLYFTKPEQLLDIFTEMEEKSLPLVQKSQYTCETLDKIHSTINLTINEQNSQVEQLQIKITQLVNLIKHETEHEISCQNLLIQYKNEKDHSSIEQLKQTIEILYKKYIISDDIGISTIHMLQMIENKIKSLFNTIEHMDSSTLVEAEKFREITVRTLEREEKLQQEKLINELKHKKTLLRSSAPPYRKVYIYIYADI
;
A
#
# COMPACT_ATOMS: atom_id res chain seq x y z
N THR A 1 -21.29 -162.03 -13.50
CA THR A 1 -22.14 -160.94 -12.94
C THR A 1 -21.51 -160.27 -11.73
N LEU A 2 -20.98 -161.00 -10.75
CA LEU A 2 -20.30 -160.39 -9.60
C LEU A 2 -19.03 -159.60 -9.97
N ASN A 3 -18.19 -160.12 -10.88
CA ASN A 3 -16.98 -159.39 -11.33
C ASN A 3 -17.28 -158.06 -12.01
N VAL A 4 -18.36 -157.95 -12.79
CA VAL A 4 -18.71 -156.70 -13.51
C VAL A 4 -19.18 -155.63 -12.53
N LYS A 5 -20.04 -156.00 -11.56
CA LYS A 5 -20.47 -155.06 -10.50
C LYS A 5 -19.31 -154.67 -9.58
N ARG A 6 -18.41 -155.60 -9.29
CA ARG A 6 -17.21 -155.33 -8.47
C ARG A 6 -16.27 -154.34 -9.18
N ASN A 7 -16.04 -154.53 -10.48
CA ASN A 7 -15.23 -153.60 -11.29
C ASN A 7 -15.89 -152.22 -11.44
N GLU A 8 -17.22 -152.15 -11.59
CA GLU A 8 -17.92 -150.86 -11.71
C GLU A 8 -17.98 -150.11 -10.38
N ILE A 9 -18.13 -150.82 -9.26
CA ILE A 9 -17.99 -150.25 -7.91
C ILE A 9 -16.57 -149.73 -7.72
N GLU A 10 -15.55 -150.49 -8.11
CA GLU A 10 -14.15 -150.04 -8.04
C GLU A 10 -13.90 -148.80 -8.91
N ARG A 11 -14.52 -148.70 -10.10
CA ARG A 11 -14.44 -147.51 -10.95
C ARG A 11 -15.12 -146.28 -10.33
N LEU A 12 -16.34 -146.44 -9.80
CA LEU A 12 -17.07 -145.35 -9.14
C LEU A 12 -16.38 -144.92 -7.85
N GLU A 13 -15.84 -145.84 -7.07
CA GLU A 13 -15.02 -145.53 -5.91
C GLU A 13 -13.73 -144.80 -6.30
N ASN A 14 -13.07 -145.19 -7.40
CA ASN A 14 -11.92 -144.45 -7.92
C ASN A 14 -12.29 -143.04 -8.38
N HIS A 15 -13.44 -142.87 -9.03
CA HIS A 15 -13.91 -141.56 -9.48
C HIS A 15 -14.32 -140.66 -8.30
N LEU A 16 -15.06 -141.20 -7.32
CA LEU A 16 -15.44 -140.51 -6.11
C LEU A 16 -14.19 -140.11 -5.29
N ARG A 17 -13.21 -141.02 -5.15
CA ARG A 17 -11.92 -140.70 -4.51
C ARG A 17 -11.18 -139.58 -5.24
N GLU A 18 -11.24 -139.56 -6.57
CA GLU A 18 -10.59 -138.51 -7.34
C GLU A 18 -11.33 -137.16 -7.23
N GLU A 19 -12.67 -137.15 -7.30
CA GLU A 19 -13.45 -135.92 -7.08
C GLU A 19 -13.32 -135.40 -5.65
N GLU A 20 -13.34 -136.28 -4.64
CA GLU A 20 -13.12 -135.89 -3.25
C GLU A 20 -11.70 -135.32 -3.05
N ARG A 21 -10.69 -135.91 -3.69
CA ARG A 21 -9.33 -135.33 -3.70
C ARG A 21 -9.28 -133.96 -4.37
N LEU A 22 -9.98 -133.78 -5.49
CA LEU A 22 -10.05 -132.49 -6.18
C LEU A 22 -10.81 -131.45 -5.36
N LEU A 23 -11.91 -131.84 -4.70
CA LEU A 23 -12.69 -130.98 -3.83
C LEU A 23 -11.85 -130.54 -2.63
N ILE A 24 -11.24 -131.49 -1.90
CA ILE A 24 -10.35 -131.19 -0.77
C ILE A 24 -9.21 -130.28 -1.21
N LYS A 25 -8.63 -130.52 -2.40
CA LYS A 25 -7.60 -129.65 -2.96
C LYS A 25 -8.14 -128.25 -3.25
N SER A 26 -9.34 -128.12 -3.80
CA SER A 26 -9.96 -126.82 -4.09
C SER A 26 -10.36 -126.05 -2.83
N GLU A 27 -10.91 -126.73 -1.82
CA GLU A 27 -11.24 -126.14 -0.52
C GLU A 27 -9.99 -125.67 0.20
N LYS A 28 -8.92 -126.47 0.16
CA LYS A 28 -7.62 -126.07 0.68
C LYS A 28 -7.08 -124.83 -0.03
N ASN A 29 -7.17 -124.76 -1.36
CA ASN A 29 -6.74 -123.59 -2.11
C ASN A 29 -7.57 -122.34 -1.76
N ILE A 30 -8.89 -122.45 -1.63
CA ILE A 30 -9.75 -121.32 -1.24
C ILE A 30 -9.42 -120.85 0.18
N ALA A 31 -9.18 -121.78 1.11
CA ALA A 31 -8.78 -121.43 2.47
C ALA A 31 -7.41 -120.72 2.47
N GLU A 32 -6.45 -121.17 1.65
CA GLU A 32 -5.16 -120.49 1.46
C GLU A 32 -5.35 -119.08 0.85
N ASP A 33 -6.20 -118.93 -0.17
CA ASP A 33 -6.50 -117.66 -0.84
C ASP A 33 -7.20 -116.66 0.10
N LEU A 34 -8.11 -117.11 0.97
CA LEU A 34 -8.76 -116.25 1.98
C LEU A 34 -7.74 -115.70 2.98
N VAL A 35 -6.81 -116.54 3.44
CA VAL A 35 -5.72 -116.09 4.33
C VAL A 35 -4.81 -115.08 3.62
N LEU A 36 -4.49 -115.31 2.34
CA LEU A 36 -3.71 -114.36 1.54
C LEU A 36 -4.44 -113.03 1.33
N PHE A 37 -5.77 -113.06 1.15
CA PHE A 37 -6.58 -111.85 0.98
C PHE A 37 -6.66 -111.02 2.27
N ASP A 38 -6.86 -111.67 3.42
CA ASP A 38 -6.85 -110.97 4.71
C ASP A 38 -5.48 -110.32 4.98
N GLN A 39 -4.38 -111.05 4.69
CA GLN A 39 -3.04 -110.48 4.75
C GLN A 39 -2.87 -109.29 3.79
N PHE A 40 -3.44 -109.35 2.59
CA PHE A 40 -3.40 -108.24 1.64
C PHE A 40 -4.17 -107.02 2.16
N LEU A 41 -5.36 -107.20 2.76
CA LEU A 41 -6.13 -106.12 3.34
C LEU A 41 -5.39 -105.45 4.51
N ASP A 42 -4.77 -106.24 5.39
CA ASP A 42 -3.97 -105.72 6.49
C ASP A 42 -2.77 -104.91 5.99
N ILE A 43 -2.04 -105.43 5.01
CA ILE A 43 -0.90 -104.73 4.39
C ILE A 43 -1.37 -103.47 3.66
N SER A 44 -2.50 -103.51 2.95
CA SER A 44 -3.05 -102.36 2.22
C SER A 44 -3.52 -101.26 3.16
N ASN A 45 -4.29 -101.60 4.20
CA ASN A 45 -4.73 -100.67 5.23
C ASN A 45 -3.54 -100.05 5.97
N ARG A 46 -2.53 -100.86 6.30
CA ARG A 46 -1.28 -100.37 6.88
C ARG A 46 -0.56 -99.42 5.94
N ASN A 47 -0.41 -99.78 4.67
CA ASN A 47 0.24 -98.92 3.68
C ASN A 47 -0.53 -97.60 3.46
N ALA A 48 -1.86 -97.63 3.41
CA ALA A 48 -2.71 -96.45 3.28
C ALA A 48 -2.61 -95.54 4.51
N SER A 49 -2.66 -96.12 5.71
CA SER A 49 -2.45 -95.42 6.98
C SER A 49 -1.04 -94.80 7.05
N ASP A 50 -0.01 -95.56 6.69
CA ASP A 50 1.38 -95.09 6.67
C ASP A 50 1.59 -94.00 5.61
N ALA A 51 0.85 -94.02 4.49
CA ALA A 51 0.87 -92.96 3.49
C ALA A 51 0.19 -91.68 4.00
N ALA A 52 -0.97 -91.80 4.66
CA ALA A 52 -1.68 -90.67 5.26
C ALA A 52 -0.85 -90.03 6.37
N SER A 53 -0.27 -90.82 7.28
CA SER A 53 0.58 -90.31 8.35
C SER A 53 1.82 -89.59 7.80
N ARG A 54 2.41 -90.07 6.70
CA ARG A 54 3.53 -89.39 6.02
C ARG A 54 3.10 -88.06 5.40
N ALA A 55 1.91 -87.99 4.79
CA ALA A 55 1.37 -86.76 4.22
C ALA A 55 1.03 -85.70 5.29
N ASP A 56 0.47 -86.14 6.43
CA ASP A 56 0.17 -85.27 7.56
C ASP A 56 1.45 -84.72 8.20
N GLU A 57 2.46 -85.57 8.37
CA GLU A 57 3.76 -85.16 8.91
C GLU A 57 4.46 -84.16 7.97
N GLU A 58 4.41 -84.39 6.66
CA GLU A 58 4.98 -83.44 5.69
C GLU A 58 4.22 -82.11 5.66
N SER A 59 2.89 -82.15 5.81
CA SER A 59 2.06 -80.94 5.93
C SER A 59 2.40 -80.15 7.19
N ARG A 60 2.66 -80.85 8.31
CA ARG A 60 3.10 -80.23 9.57
C ARG A 60 4.47 -79.58 9.44
N ARG A 61 5.45 -80.29 8.86
CA ARG A 61 6.80 -79.73 8.61
C ARG A 61 6.74 -78.48 7.73
N LYS A 62 5.91 -78.51 6.68
CA LYS A 62 5.69 -77.34 5.82
C LYS A 62 5.13 -76.16 6.61
N GLU A 63 4.16 -76.39 7.50
CA GLU A 63 3.58 -75.32 8.34
C GLU A 63 4.61 -74.72 9.31
N GLU A 64 5.43 -75.56 9.94
CA GLU A 64 6.55 -75.13 10.80
C GLU A 64 7.54 -74.24 10.04
N LEU A 65 7.97 -74.67 8.85
CA LEU A 65 8.87 -73.89 7.98
C LEU A 65 8.24 -72.56 7.55
N LEU A 66 6.93 -72.55 7.22
CA LEU A 66 6.23 -71.31 6.87
C LEU A 66 6.16 -70.33 8.05
N ASN A 67 6.00 -70.85 9.27
CA ASN A 67 6.01 -70.02 10.47
C ASN A 67 7.41 -69.46 10.76
N GLU A 68 8.46 -70.24 10.54
CA GLU A 68 9.85 -69.76 10.63
C GLU A 68 10.14 -68.66 9.59
N ILE A 69 9.75 -68.86 8.33
CA ILE A 69 9.88 -67.84 7.28
C ILE A 69 9.19 -66.54 7.70
N LYS A 70 7.97 -66.61 8.26
CA LYS A 70 7.25 -65.41 8.74
C LYS A 70 7.98 -64.73 9.89
N GLN A 71 8.54 -65.49 10.83
CA GLN A 71 9.33 -64.93 11.94
C GLN A 71 10.60 -64.23 11.41
N LEU A 72 11.33 -64.87 10.50
CA LEU A 72 12.51 -64.28 9.86
C LEU A 72 12.16 -63.01 9.08
N GLN A 73 11.04 -62.99 8.34
CA GLN A 73 10.56 -61.80 7.64
C GLN A 73 10.25 -60.65 8.61
N LYS A 74 9.62 -60.94 9.75
CA LYS A 74 9.36 -59.93 10.79
C LYS A 74 10.66 -59.33 11.32
N ILE A 75 11.65 -60.18 11.60
CA ILE A 75 12.98 -59.77 12.08
C ILE A 75 13.70 -58.93 11.01
N LEU A 76 13.60 -59.30 9.74
CA LEU A 76 14.20 -58.55 8.63
C LEU A 76 13.60 -57.14 8.54
N ILE A 77 12.28 -57.00 8.68
CA ILE A 77 11.62 -55.70 8.67
C ILE A 77 12.08 -54.84 9.85
N THR A 78 12.21 -55.42 11.06
CA THR A 78 12.72 -54.67 12.21
C THR A 78 14.16 -54.21 11.99
N TYR A 79 15.05 -55.08 11.51
CA TYR A 79 16.43 -54.69 11.20
C TYR A 79 16.49 -53.63 10.09
N HIS A 80 15.64 -53.72 9.08
CA HIS A 80 15.58 -52.71 8.02
C HIS A 80 15.14 -51.34 8.56
N ASN A 81 14.14 -51.31 9.45
CA ASN A 81 13.72 -50.08 10.11
C ASN A 81 14.82 -49.51 11.00
N ASP A 82 15.52 -50.35 11.77
CA ASP A 82 16.65 -49.93 12.60
C ASP A 82 17.80 -49.39 11.75
N GLN A 83 18.10 -50.05 10.63
CA GLN A 83 19.08 -49.58 9.66
C GLN A 83 18.71 -48.19 9.11
N ASN A 84 17.45 -47.99 8.71
CA ASN A 84 16.99 -46.69 8.23
C ASN A 84 17.07 -45.62 9.32
N HIS A 85 16.68 -45.95 10.55
CA HIS A 85 16.79 -45.05 11.70
C HIS A 85 18.25 -44.65 11.97
N LEU A 86 19.18 -45.62 11.94
CA LEU A 86 20.61 -45.37 12.10
C LEU A 86 21.16 -44.50 10.96
N ILE A 87 20.75 -44.76 9.71
CA ILE A 87 21.12 -43.94 8.55
C ILE A 87 20.67 -42.49 8.73
N ASP A 88 19.43 -42.27 9.16
CA ASP A 88 18.90 -40.92 9.35
C ASP A 88 19.55 -40.19 10.53
N THR A 89 19.81 -40.91 11.63
CA THR A 89 20.57 -40.39 12.78
C THR A 89 22.00 -40.00 12.37
N LEU A 90 22.63 -40.80 11.51
CA LEU A 90 23.96 -40.51 10.98
C LEU A 90 23.93 -39.25 10.11
N LYS A 91 22.96 -39.12 9.19
CA LYS A 91 22.79 -37.91 8.36
C LYS A 91 22.62 -36.67 9.22
N GLN A 92 21.82 -36.75 10.29
CA GLN A 92 21.61 -35.64 11.20
C GLN A 92 22.90 -35.27 11.95
N SER A 93 23.65 -36.27 12.40
CA SER A 93 24.96 -36.08 13.04
C SER A 93 25.97 -35.42 12.09
N CYS A 94 25.99 -35.82 10.81
CA CYS A 94 26.81 -35.18 9.77
C CYS A 94 26.43 -33.71 9.55
N ARG A 95 25.13 -33.39 9.53
CA ARG A 95 24.66 -31.99 9.42
C ARG A 95 25.12 -31.16 10.62
N TYR A 96 25.06 -31.72 11.83
CA TYR A 96 25.56 -31.04 13.03
C TYR A 96 27.08 -30.87 13.00
N GLN A 97 27.82 -31.87 12.55
CA GLN A 97 29.26 -31.77 12.39
C GLN A 97 29.63 -30.66 11.38
N GLN A 98 28.96 -30.60 10.23
CA GLN A 98 29.16 -29.54 9.24
C GLN A 98 28.81 -28.16 9.79
N PHE A 99 27.72 -28.06 10.55
CA PHE A 99 27.34 -26.83 11.23
C PHE A 99 28.43 -26.41 12.21
N LEU A 100 28.84 -27.28 13.13
CA LEU A 100 29.91 -27.00 14.10
C LEU A 100 31.22 -26.63 13.43
N PHE A 101 31.57 -27.24 12.30
CA PHE A 101 32.76 -26.87 11.54
C PHE A 101 32.72 -25.40 11.11
N LYS A 102 31.57 -24.90 10.63
CA LYS A 102 31.44 -23.49 10.21
C LYS A 102 31.63 -22.50 11.37
N PHE A 103 31.30 -22.89 12.60
CA PHE A 103 31.47 -22.05 13.79
C PHE A 103 32.84 -22.20 14.44
N ALA A 104 33.62 -23.22 14.06
CA ALA A 104 34.98 -23.38 14.55
C ALA A 104 35.89 -22.24 14.02
N PRO A 105 36.86 -21.76 14.83
CA PRO A 105 37.80 -20.72 14.42
C PRO A 105 38.49 -21.05 13.10
N GLU A 106 38.71 -20.03 12.26
CA GLU A 106 39.32 -20.20 10.94
C GLU A 106 40.73 -20.81 11.05
N GLU A 107 41.52 -20.41 12.05
CA GLU A 107 42.87 -20.94 12.30
C GLU A 107 42.84 -22.47 12.51
N TRP A 108 41.92 -22.96 13.32
CA TRP A 108 41.74 -24.39 13.58
C TRP A 108 41.23 -25.15 12.35
N ARG A 109 40.34 -24.54 11.56
CA ARG A 109 39.87 -25.13 10.30
C ARG A 109 40.99 -25.26 9.28
N VAL A 110 41.84 -24.26 9.15
CA VAL A 110 42.97 -24.26 8.21
C VAL A 110 43.98 -25.33 8.59
N ASP A 111 44.30 -25.49 9.87
CA ASP A 111 45.21 -26.53 10.35
C ASP A 111 44.67 -27.94 10.02
N ILE A 112 43.39 -28.19 10.26
CA ILE A 112 42.77 -29.48 9.91
C ILE A 112 42.72 -29.71 8.40
N LEU A 113 42.41 -28.69 7.60
CA LEU A 113 42.41 -28.80 6.14
C LEU A 113 43.82 -29.08 5.60
N LYS A 114 44.85 -28.50 6.22
CA LYS A 114 46.24 -28.75 5.87
C LYS A 114 46.70 -30.16 6.23
N ASP A 115 46.27 -30.67 7.39
CA ASP A 115 46.49 -32.06 7.79
C ASP A 115 45.77 -33.04 6.85
N LEU A 116 44.54 -32.71 6.45
CA LEU A 116 43.75 -33.43 5.45
C LEU A 116 44.46 -33.51 4.09
N GLU A 117 44.98 -32.38 3.60
CA GLU A 117 45.72 -32.32 2.34
C GLU A 117 47.01 -33.12 2.40
N SER A 118 47.71 -33.09 3.56
CA SER A 118 48.93 -33.85 3.80
C SER A 118 48.67 -35.36 3.80
N GLN A 119 47.56 -35.81 4.40
CA GLN A 119 47.15 -37.22 4.40
C GLN A 119 46.65 -37.70 3.04
N CYS A 120 45.96 -36.84 2.26
CA CYS A 120 45.54 -37.16 0.89
C CYS A 120 46.73 -37.29 -0.08
N ALA A 121 47.85 -36.62 0.19
CA ALA A 121 49.07 -36.71 -0.62
C ALA A 121 49.79 -38.07 -0.47
N GLU A 122 49.67 -38.74 0.68
CA GLU A 122 50.31 -40.05 0.94
C GLU A 122 49.56 -41.25 0.33
N ASN A 123 48.24 -41.14 0.09
CA ASN A 123 47.39 -42.26 -0.36
C ASN A 123 47.18 -42.35 -1.89
N ARG A 124 48.01 -41.69 -2.72
CA ARG A 124 47.95 -41.74 -4.19
C ARG A 124 48.53 -43.04 -4.79
N SER A 125 48.18 -44.20 -4.24
CA SER A 125 48.70 -45.48 -4.75
C SER A 125 47.75 -46.67 -4.67
N ASN A 126 46.42 -46.48 -4.63
CA ASN A 126 45.49 -47.50 -5.15
C ASN A 126 44.07 -46.95 -5.37
N ASP A 127 43.51 -47.36 -6.51
CA ASP A 127 42.15 -47.22 -7.02
C ASP A 127 41.65 -45.85 -7.52
N SER A 128 41.86 -45.68 -8.82
CA SER A 128 41.03 -44.94 -9.74
C SER A 128 39.56 -45.41 -9.71
N SER A 129 38.66 -44.55 -9.21
CA SER A 129 37.36 -44.19 -9.81
C SER A 129 36.50 -43.47 -8.77
N ILE A 130 36.85 -42.22 -8.45
CA ILE A 130 35.92 -41.31 -7.79
C ILE A 130 35.66 -40.17 -8.77
N ILE A 131 34.52 -40.29 -9.47
CA ILE A 131 33.92 -39.21 -10.24
C ILE A 131 33.67 -38.06 -9.26
N ILE A 132 34.36 -36.94 -9.49
CA ILE A 132 34.24 -35.72 -8.70
C ILE A 132 32.98 -34.99 -9.19
N GLU A 133 31.84 -35.29 -8.57
CA GLU A 133 30.70 -34.37 -8.57
C GLU A 133 30.93 -33.28 -7.51
N PRO A 134 30.54 -32.01 -7.78
CA PRO A 134 30.85 -30.86 -6.95
C PRO A 134 29.83 -30.66 -5.83
N ASP A 135 29.43 -31.73 -5.14
CA ASP A 135 28.60 -31.63 -3.93
C ASP A 135 29.43 -32.13 -2.74
N THR A 136 29.94 -31.16 -1.97
CA THR A 136 30.92 -31.30 -0.89
C THR A 136 30.32 -31.96 0.37
N GLN A 137 29.85 -33.21 0.23
CA GLN A 137 29.29 -33.99 1.34
C GLN A 137 30.08 -35.26 1.66
N LYS A 138 31.20 -35.52 0.99
CA LYS A 138 31.89 -36.84 1.08
C LYS A 138 33.22 -36.89 1.84
N THR A 139 33.70 -35.80 2.46
CA THR A 139 35.07 -35.79 3.02
C THR A 139 35.17 -35.18 4.42
N ILE A 140 34.17 -35.39 5.29
CA ILE A 140 34.32 -35.06 6.74
C ILE A 140 33.98 -36.28 7.62
N HIS A 141 33.81 -37.47 7.03
CA HIS A 141 33.33 -38.64 7.77
C HIS A 141 34.43 -39.51 8.39
N GLU A 142 35.71 -39.22 8.13
CA GLU A 142 36.79 -40.00 8.73
C GLU A 142 37.59 -39.15 9.72
N ASN A 143 37.14 -39.24 10.98
CA ASN A 143 38.02 -39.18 12.15
C ASN A 143 38.68 -37.83 12.46
N TYR A 144 37.90 -36.75 12.53
CA TYR A 144 38.40 -35.47 13.04
C TYR A 144 37.90 -35.20 14.45
N SER A 145 38.84 -34.88 15.35
CA SER A 145 38.55 -34.32 16.66
C SER A 145 37.66 -33.08 16.48
N LEU A 146 36.54 -33.01 17.19
CA LEU A 146 35.66 -31.83 17.17
C LEU A 146 36.31 -30.69 17.94
N TYR A 147 36.21 -29.45 17.43
CA TYR A 147 36.65 -28.25 18.15
C TYR A 147 35.83 -28.05 19.43
N PHE A 148 34.52 -28.22 19.31
CA PHE A 148 33.57 -28.11 20.41
C PHE A 148 33.48 -29.44 21.17
N THR A 149 33.84 -29.41 22.44
CA THR A 149 33.80 -30.58 23.35
C THR A 149 32.68 -30.45 24.38
N LYS A 150 32.22 -29.22 24.67
CA LYS A 150 31.09 -28.96 25.55
C LYS A 150 30.05 -28.08 24.83
N PRO A 151 28.75 -28.32 25.04
CA PRO A 151 27.68 -27.53 24.41
C PRO A 151 27.71 -26.05 24.83
N GLU A 152 28.19 -25.76 26.04
CA GLU A 152 28.35 -24.41 26.60
C GLU A 152 29.22 -23.52 25.70
N GLN A 153 30.27 -24.08 25.07
CA GLN A 153 31.20 -23.32 24.22
C GLN A 153 30.53 -22.69 23.00
N LEU A 154 29.54 -23.39 22.40
CA LEU A 154 28.79 -22.85 21.29
C LEU A 154 27.83 -21.76 21.76
N LEU A 155 27.22 -21.95 22.94
CA LEU A 155 26.32 -20.97 23.53
C LEU A 155 27.08 -19.68 23.88
N ASP A 156 28.28 -19.78 24.43
CA ASP A 156 29.15 -18.64 24.71
C ASP A 156 29.49 -17.84 23.45
N ILE A 157 29.80 -18.52 22.33
CA ILE A 157 30.01 -17.85 21.03
C ILE A 157 28.73 -17.16 20.55
N PHE A 158 27.56 -17.78 20.72
CA PHE A 158 26.30 -17.14 20.38
C PHE A 158 26.02 -15.92 21.24
N THR A 159 26.26 -16.00 22.56
CA THR A 159 26.11 -14.87 23.47
C THR A 159 27.09 -13.76 23.12
N GLU A 160 28.36 -14.06 22.83
CA GLU A 160 29.33 -13.06 22.39
C GLU A 160 28.94 -12.42 21.04
N MET A 161 28.43 -13.21 20.10
CA MET A 161 27.93 -12.72 18.81
C MET A 161 26.70 -11.83 19.00
N GLU A 162 25.79 -12.20 19.91
CA GLU A 162 24.63 -11.41 20.28
C GLU A 162 25.06 -10.10 20.96
N GLU A 163 25.97 -10.16 21.93
CA GLU A 163 26.55 -9.00 22.60
C GLU A 163 27.26 -8.04 21.63
N LYS A 164 27.88 -8.54 20.55
CA LYS A 164 28.51 -7.71 19.51
C LYS A 164 27.52 -7.17 18.48
N SER A 165 26.54 -7.97 18.08
CA SER A 165 25.58 -7.60 17.03
C SER A 165 24.47 -6.69 17.55
N LEU A 166 24.01 -6.88 18.79
CA LEU A 166 22.91 -6.12 19.36
C LEU A 166 23.22 -4.61 19.47
N PRO A 167 24.39 -4.15 19.95
CA PRO A 167 24.74 -2.73 19.95
C PRO A 167 24.86 -2.15 18.55
N LEU A 168 25.31 -2.95 17.56
CA LEU A 168 25.39 -2.51 16.17
C LEU A 168 24.01 -2.28 15.57
N VAL A 169 23.07 -3.21 15.82
CA VAL A 169 21.66 -3.08 15.43
C VAL A 169 21.06 -1.85 16.10
N GLN A 170 21.23 -1.68 17.41
CA GLN A 170 20.74 -0.52 18.15
C GLN A 170 21.34 0.80 17.63
N LYS A 171 22.64 0.84 17.34
CA LYS A 171 23.30 2.00 16.75
C LYS A 171 22.72 2.32 15.37
N SER A 172 22.52 1.31 14.53
CA SER A 172 21.93 1.48 13.21
C SER A 172 20.51 2.04 13.30
N GLN A 173 19.70 1.54 14.24
CA GLN A 173 18.35 2.01 14.49
C GLN A 173 18.34 3.46 15.01
N TYR A 174 19.18 3.79 15.99
CA TYR A 174 19.33 5.15 16.49
C TYR A 174 19.72 6.14 15.39
N THR A 175 20.64 5.73 14.50
CA THR A 175 21.02 6.57 13.35
C THR A 175 19.89 6.75 12.36
N CYS A 176 19.09 5.71 12.09
CA CYS A 176 17.89 5.82 11.25
C CYS A 176 16.88 6.79 11.86
N GLU A 177 16.54 6.64 13.14
CA GLU A 177 15.59 7.54 13.82
C GLU A 177 16.09 8.99 13.85
N THR A 178 17.40 9.20 14.04
CA THR A 178 18.01 10.54 14.00
C THR A 178 17.91 11.13 12.60
N LEU A 179 18.16 10.33 11.57
CA LEU A 179 18.05 10.75 10.17
C LEU A 179 16.60 11.10 9.82
N ASP A 180 15.62 10.31 10.26
CA ASP A 180 14.20 10.60 10.06
C ASP A 180 13.78 11.91 10.72
N LYS A 181 14.28 12.19 11.93
CA LYS A 181 14.07 13.49 12.60
C LYS A 181 14.67 14.63 11.79
N ILE A 182 15.92 14.50 11.33
CA ILE A 182 16.57 15.51 10.48
C ILE A 182 15.76 15.73 9.20
N HIS A 183 15.33 14.65 8.54
CA HIS A 183 14.54 14.74 7.31
C HIS A 183 13.20 15.44 7.53
N SER A 184 12.53 15.17 8.66
CA SER A 184 11.30 15.88 9.06
C SER A 184 11.57 17.38 9.27
N THR A 185 12.64 17.75 9.99
CA THR A 185 13.01 19.16 10.20
C THR A 185 13.36 19.89 8.90
N ILE A 186 14.07 19.23 7.98
CA ILE A 186 14.39 19.78 6.66
C ILE A 186 13.11 20.02 5.86
N ASN A 187 12.19 19.06 5.84
CA ASN A 187 10.91 19.21 5.13
C ASN A 187 10.08 20.38 5.69
N LEU A 188 10.02 20.52 7.02
CA LEU A 188 9.36 21.65 7.66
C LEU A 188 10.02 22.98 7.25
N THR A 189 11.35 23.06 7.31
CA THR A 189 12.10 24.26 6.92
C THR A 189 11.90 24.61 5.46
N ILE A 190 11.92 23.62 4.55
CA ILE A 190 11.65 23.82 3.12
C ILE A 190 10.25 24.39 2.91
N ASN A 191 9.24 23.85 3.60
CA ASN A 191 7.86 24.35 3.49
C ASN A 191 7.73 25.79 4.00
N GLU A 192 8.38 26.12 5.12
CA GLU A 192 8.42 27.48 5.65
C GLU A 192 9.10 28.45 4.69
N GLN A 193 10.26 28.07 4.16
CA GLN A 193 11.00 28.87 3.18
C GLN A 193 10.20 29.07 1.89
N ASN A 194 9.54 28.02 1.38
CA ASN A 194 8.68 28.11 0.20
C ASN A 194 7.52 29.08 0.45
N SER A 195 6.90 29.05 1.64
CA SER A 195 5.85 30.01 2.00
C SER A 195 6.37 31.45 2.06
N GLN A 196 7.57 31.66 2.61
CA GLN A 196 8.21 32.99 2.61
C GLN A 196 8.51 33.48 1.20
N VAL A 197 9.01 32.61 0.32
CA VAL A 197 9.25 32.93 -1.09
C VAL A 197 7.96 33.31 -1.79
N GLU A 198 6.87 32.56 -1.58
CA GLU A 198 5.55 32.87 -2.14
C GLU A 198 5.04 34.23 -1.64
N GLN A 199 5.18 34.53 -0.35
CA GLN A 199 4.82 35.84 0.21
C GLN A 199 5.65 36.98 -0.39
N LEU A 200 6.95 36.78 -0.58
CA LEU A 200 7.83 37.78 -1.21
C LEU A 200 7.46 37.98 -2.68
N GLN A 201 7.14 36.91 -3.40
CA GLN A 201 6.65 37.00 -4.78
C GLN A 201 5.36 37.82 -4.85
N ILE A 202 4.39 37.57 -3.97
CA ILE A 202 3.15 38.36 -3.89
C ILE A 202 3.46 39.85 -3.66
N LYS A 203 4.38 40.17 -2.72
CA LYS A 203 4.80 41.56 -2.46
C LYS A 203 5.46 42.20 -3.67
N ILE A 204 6.32 41.47 -4.38
CA ILE A 204 6.96 41.95 -5.62
C ILE A 204 5.87 42.24 -6.66
N THR A 205 4.90 41.33 -6.86
CA THR A 205 3.80 41.55 -7.80
C THR A 205 2.97 42.78 -7.44
N GLN A 206 2.69 42.99 -6.14
CA GLN A 206 1.99 44.18 -5.66
C GLN A 206 2.77 45.46 -5.95
N LEU A 207 4.07 45.49 -5.66
CA LEU A 207 4.93 46.65 -5.93
C LEU A 207 5.06 46.93 -7.44
N VAL A 208 5.20 45.89 -8.25
CA VAL A 208 5.22 46.01 -9.72
C VAL A 208 3.92 46.62 -10.23
N ASN A 209 2.77 46.21 -9.70
CA ASN A 209 1.47 46.79 -10.06
C ASN A 209 1.34 48.26 -9.61
N LEU A 210 1.83 48.61 -8.42
CA LEU A 210 1.85 50.00 -7.94
C LEU A 210 2.74 50.88 -8.81
N ILE A 211 3.96 50.41 -9.15
CA ILE A 211 4.86 51.13 -10.06
C ILE A 211 4.18 51.31 -11.41
N LYS A 212 3.53 50.27 -11.96
CA LYS A 212 2.79 50.36 -13.21
C LYS A 212 1.70 51.44 -13.15
N HIS A 213 0.87 51.42 -12.11
CA HIS A 213 -0.17 52.43 -11.90
C HIS A 213 0.41 53.84 -11.77
N GLU A 214 1.52 54.01 -11.04
CA GLU A 214 2.19 55.30 -10.89
C GLU A 214 2.77 55.80 -12.21
N THR A 215 3.39 54.92 -13.02
CA THR A 215 3.89 55.29 -14.36
C THR A 215 2.76 55.66 -15.32
N GLU A 216 1.62 54.97 -15.26
CA GLU A 216 0.42 55.31 -16.03
C GLU A 216 -0.16 56.67 -15.59
N HIS A 217 -0.17 56.93 -14.27
CA HIS A 217 -0.55 58.23 -13.71
C HIS A 217 0.42 59.35 -14.09
N GLU A 218 1.73 59.10 -14.07
CA GLU A 218 2.74 60.07 -14.47
C GLU A 218 2.56 60.45 -15.94
N ILE A 219 2.38 59.46 -16.83
CA ILE A 219 2.07 59.69 -18.25
C ILE A 219 0.77 60.51 -18.39
N SER A 220 -0.28 60.18 -17.63
CA SER A 220 -1.53 60.94 -17.60
C SER A 220 -1.34 62.39 -17.16
N CYS A 221 -0.58 62.63 -16.10
CA CYS A 221 -0.22 63.96 -15.61
C CYS A 221 0.63 64.75 -16.61
N GLN A 222 1.59 64.10 -17.26
CA GLN A 222 2.38 64.72 -18.33
C GLN A 222 1.49 65.12 -19.52
N ASN A 223 0.54 64.27 -19.91
CA ASN A 223 -0.44 64.59 -20.97
C ASN A 223 -1.32 65.78 -20.57
N LEU A 224 -1.83 65.83 -19.33
CA LEU A 224 -2.57 66.98 -18.80
C LEU A 224 -1.72 68.25 -18.79
N LEU A 225 -0.44 68.17 -18.38
CA LEU A 225 0.46 69.32 -18.37
C LEU A 225 0.75 69.84 -19.79
N ILE A 226 0.87 68.93 -20.77
CA ILE A 226 0.98 69.29 -22.19
C ILE A 226 -0.30 70.02 -22.64
N GLN A 227 -1.47 69.52 -22.25
CA GLN A 227 -2.76 70.19 -22.54
C GLN A 227 -2.82 71.60 -21.92
N TYR A 228 -2.47 71.75 -20.64
CA TYR A 228 -2.43 73.06 -19.95
C TYR A 228 -1.43 74.04 -20.54
N LYS A 229 -0.24 73.58 -20.99
CA LYS A 229 0.72 74.46 -21.66
C LYS A 229 0.21 75.00 -23.00
N ASN A 230 -0.72 74.28 -23.63
CA ASN A 230 -1.33 74.68 -24.90
C ASN A 230 -2.49 75.69 -24.69
N GLU A 231 -3.11 75.75 -23.49
CA GLU A 231 -4.18 76.69 -23.14
C GLU A 231 -3.65 77.85 -22.26
N LYS A 232 -3.22 78.96 -22.88
CA LYS A 232 -2.85 80.20 -22.16
C LYS A 232 -4.10 81.00 -21.73
N ASP A 233 -4.80 80.55 -20.70
CA ASP A 233 -5.94 81.30 -20.15
C ASP A 233 -5.55 82.14 -18.92
N HIS A 234 -5.09 83.37 -19.16
CA HIS A 234 -4.97 84.41 -18.12
C HIS A 234 -6.35 84.90 -17.60
N SER A 235 -7.46 84.43 -18.18
CA SER A 235 -8.84 84.79 -17.83
C SER A 235 -9.24 84.31 -16.43
N SER A 236 -8.88 83.08 -16.06
CA SER A 236 -9.31 82.47 -14.79
C SER A 236 -8.63 83.10 -13.56
N ILE A 237 -7.41 83.61 -13.72
CA ILE A 237 -6.67 84.27 -12.62
C ILE A 237 -7.27 85.64 -12.30
N GLU A 238 -7.71 86.39 -13.33
CA GLU A 238 -8.34 87.69 -13.12
C GLU A 238 -9.74 87.54 -12.48
N GLN A 239 -10.51 86.53 -12.88
CA GLN A 239 -11.79 86.19 -12.24
C GLN A 239 -11.62 85.82 -10.77
N LEU A 240 -10.60 85.03 -10.45
CA LEU A 240 -10.32 84.64 -9.06
C LEU A 240 -9.97 85.87 -8.21
N LYS A 241 -9.12 86.75 -8.72
CA LYS A 241 -8.75 88.01 -8.04
C LYS A 241 -9.98 88.88 -7.76
N GLN A 242 -10.86 89.04 -8.74
CA GLN A 242 -12.13 89.78 -8.58
C GLN A 242 -13.03 89.14 -7.50
N THR A 243 -13.12 87.81 -7.49
CA THR A 243 -13.97 87.09 -6.51
C THR A 243 -13.44 87.23 -5.09
N ILE A 244 -12.12 87.17 -4.90
CA ILE A 244 -11.47 87.38 -3.60
C ILE A 244 -11.74 88.81 -3.09
N GLU A 245 -11.69 89.80 -3.96
CA GLU A 245 -11.96 91.19 -3.59
C GLU A 245 -13.41 91.39 -3.15
N ILE A 246 -14.37 90.72 -3.80
CA ILE A 246 -15.78 90.70 -3.40
C ILE A 246 -15.94 90.07 -2.01
N LEU A 247 -15.31 88.92 -1.77
CA LEU A 247 -15.41 88.21 -0.50
C LEU A 247 -14.78 88.99 0.65
N TYR A 248 -13.64 89.63 0.40
CA TYR A 248 -12.97 90.50 1.36
C TYR A 248 -13.88 91.65 1.79
N LYS A 249 -14.45 92.40 0.83
CA LYS A 249 -15.38 93.51 1.10
C LYS A 249 -16.66 93.06 1.83
N LYS A 250 -17.13 91.83 1.60
CA LYS A 250 -18.40 91.34 2.16
C LYS A 250 -18.29 90.88 3.60
N TYR A 251 -17.18 90.24 4.00
CA TYR A 251 -17.08 89.56 5.29
C TYR A 251 -16.10 90.19 6.28
N ILE A 252 -15.30 91.18 5.85
CA ILE A 252 -14.35 91.92 6.68
C ILE A 252 -14.72 93.40 6.62
N ILE A 253 -15.04 94.01 7.76
CA ILE A 253 -15.36 95.43 7.86
C ILE A 253 -14.04 96.17 8.15
N SER A 254 -13.27 96.43 7.09
CA SER A 254 -12.05 97.25 7.14
C SER A 254 -11.92 98.07 5.85
N ASP A 255 -12.03 99.40 5.93
CA ASP A 255 -11.84 100.33 4.81
C ASP A 255 -10.35 100.66 4.59
N ASP A 256 -9.56 99.62 4.30
CA ASP A 256 -8.14 99.76 3.98
C ASP A 256 -7.92 99.66 2.46
N ILE A 257 -7.66 100.80 1.82
CA ILE A 257 -7.42 100.90 0.37
C ILE A 257 -5.97 100.48 0.09
N GLY A 258 -5.78 99.42 -0.72
CA GLY A 258 -4.45 99.00 -1.20
C GLY A 258 -3.93 97.67 -0.66
N ILE A 259 -4.79 96.81 -0.11
CA ILE A 259 -4.39 95.51 0.43
C ILE A 259 -4.08 94.50 -0.69
N SER A 260 -2.92 93.83 -0.60
CA SER A 260 -2.50 92.76 -1.52
C SER A 260 -3.47 91.56 -1.49
N THR A 261 -3.71 90.92 -2.64
CA THR A 261 -4.59 89.73 -2.75
C THR A 261 -4.23 88.63 -1.76
N ILE A 262 -2.94 88.44 -1.47
CA ILE A 262 -2.47 87.46 -0.48
C ILE A 262 -2.91 87.87 0.93
N HIS A 263 -2.85 89.16 1.26
CA HIS A 263 -3.27 89.66 2.57
C HIS A 263 -4.79 89.67 2.72
N MET A 264 -5.54 89.95 1.64
CA MET A 264 -7.01 89.76 1.61
C MET A 264 -7.36 88.30 1.91
N LEU A 265 -6.68 87.35 1.26
CA LEU A 265 -6.83 85.92 1.53
C LEU A 265 -6.46 85.56 2.96
N GLN A 266 -5.39 86.12 3.50
CA GLN A 266 -4.93 85.84 4.87
C GLN A 266 -5.90 86.37 5.93
N MET A 267 -6.52 87.54 5.69
CA MET A 267 -7.57 88.07 6.57
C MET A 267 -8.86 87.24 6.46
N ILE A 268 -9.23 86.81 5.26
CA ILE A 268 -10.36 85.88 5.06
C ILE A 268 -10.07 84.57 5.77
N GLU A 269 -8.85 84.03 5.65
CA GLU A 269 -8.43 82.80 6.30
C GLU A 269 -8.44 82.93 7.82
N ASN A 270 -7.95 84.05 8.38
CA ASN A 270 -8.03 84.31 9.82
C ASN A 270 -9.48 84.45 10.29
N LYS A 271 -10.36 85.06 9.49
CA LYS A 271 -11.78 85.14 9.80
C LYS A 271 -12.42 83.74 9.78
N ILE A 272 -12.13 82.94 8.76
CA ILE A 272 -12.57 81.55 8.66
C ILE A 272 -12.04 80.72 9.84
N LYS A 273 -10.75 80.85 10.20
CA LYS A 273 -10.17 80.20 11.38
C LYS A 273 -10.86 80.62 12.66
N SER A 274 -11.19 81.91 12.83
CA SER A 274 -11.96 82.36 13.99
C SER A 274 -13.37 81.75 14.02
N LEU A 275 -14.02 81.64 12.87
CA LEU A 275 -15.34 81.02 12.74
C LEU A 275 -15.27 79.51 13.01
N PHE A 276 -14.27 78.81 12.49
CA PHE A 276 -14.04 77.40 12.78
C PHE A 276 -13.76 77.18 14.26
N ASN A 277 -12.93 78.01 14.89
CA ASN A 277 -12.66 77.89 16.32
C ASN A 277 -13.93 78.13 17.16
N THR A 278 -14.79 79.06 16.75
CA THR A 278 -16.11 79.23 17.38
C THR A 278 -17.04 78.04 17.15
N ILE A 279 -17.00 77.40 15.98
CA ILE A 279 -17.81 76.21 15.66
C ILE A 279 -17.30 74.99 16.45
N GLU A 280 -15.98 74.84 16.58
CA GLU A 280 -15.33 73.71 17.25
C GLU A 280 -15.57 73.72 18.77
N HIS A 281 -15.80 74.89 19.36
CA HIS A 281 -16.10 75.07 20.79
C HIS A 281 -17.60 75.26 21.10
N MET A 282 -18.49 75.10 20.11
CA MET A 282 -19.93 75.09 20.37
C MET A 282 -20.37 73.75 20.96
N ASP A 283 -21.16 73.79 22.03
CA ASP A 283 -21.71 72.58 22.65
C ASP A 283 -22.54 71.78 21.65
N SER A 284 -22.27 70.46 21.54
CA SER A 284 -22.92 69.53 20.61
C SER A 284 -24.46 69.57 20.66
N SER A 285 -25.06 69.95 21.79
CA SER A 285 -26.53 70.13 21.91
C SER A 285 -27.07 71.29 21.07
N THR A 286 -26.36 72.42 21.03
CA THR A 286 -26.73 73.58 20.20
C THR A 286 -26.49 73.33 18.71
N LEU A 287 -25.49 72.52 18.39
CA LEU A 287 -25.17 72.11 17.02
C LEU A 287 -26.25 71.18 16.46
N VAL A 288 -26.76 70.24 17.26
CA VAL A 288 -27.89 69.37 16.90
C VAL A 288 -29.18 70.17 16.70
N GLU A 289 -29.45 71.18 17.53
CA GLU A 289 -30.62 72.05 17.36
C GLU A 289 -30.51 72.93 16.11
N ALA A 290 -29.35 73.54 15.87
CA ALA A 290 -29.09 74.34 14.67
C ALA A 290 -29.10 73.49 13.39
N GLU A 291 -28.58 72.26 13.43
CA GLU A 291 -28.66 71.31 12.33
C GLU A 291 -30.10 70.91 12.03
N LYS A 292 -30.90 70.59 13.05
CA LYS A 292 -32.34 70.35 12.89
C LYS A 292 -33.06 71.56 12.29
N PHE A 293 -32.76 72.77 12.76
CA PHE A 293 -33.34 74.00 12.20
C PHE A 293 -32.95 74.20 10.74
N ARG A 294 -31.66 74.08 10.39
CA ARG A 294 -31.18 74.19 9.01
C ARG A 294 -31.81 73.12 8.12
N GLU A 295 -31.91 71.89 8.59
CA GLU A 295 -32.52 70.79 7.85
C GLU A 295 -34.03 71.04 7.64
N ILE A 296 -34.73 71.60 8.63
CA ILE A 296 -36.11 72.05 8.49
C ILE A 296 -36.20 73.18 7.45
N THR A 297 -35.35 74.21 7.53
CA THR A 297 -35.36 75.36 6.61
C THR A 297 -35.06 74.96 5.17
N VAL A 298 -34.07 74.10 4.94
CA VAL A 298 -33.75 73.56 3.61
C VAL A 298 -34.93 72.77 3.07
N ARG A 299 -35.51 71.86 3.87
CA ARG A 299 -36.70 71.11 3.46
C ARG A 299 -37.90 72.01 3.17
N THR A 300 -38.09 73.12 3.89
CA THR A 300 -39.19 74.07 3.61
C THR A 300 -38.94 74.83 2.32
N LEU A 301 -37.71 75.30 2.07
CA LEU A 301 -37.36 76.01 0.85
C LEU A 301 -37.48 75.12 -0.39
N GLU A 302 -37.01 73.86 -0.32
CA GLU A 302 -37.18 72.90 -1.40
C GLU A 302 -38.66 72.60 -1.71
N ARG A 303 -39.51 72.56 -0.67
CA ARG A 303 -40.95 72.38 -0.85
C ARG A 303 -41.59 73.60 -1.49
N GLU A 304 -41.23 74.81 -1.05
CA GLU A 304 -41.71 76.05 -1.64
C GLU A 304 -41.27 76.21 -3.10
N GLU A 305 -40.00 75.90 -3.41
CA GLU A 305 -39.47 75.96 -4.77
C GLU A 305 -40.19 74.95 -5.68
N LYS A 306 -40.37 73.70 -5.24
CA LYS A 306 -41.16 72.71 -5.99
C LYS A 306 -42.59 73.18 -6.22
N LEU A 307 -43.23 73.76 -5.20
CA LEU A 307 -44.58 74.29 -5.32
C LEU A 307 -44.64 75.48 -6.30
N GLN A 308 -43.63 76.36 -6.30
CA GLN A 308 -43.53 77.47 -7.24
C GLN A 308 -43.28 77.00 -8.67
N GLN A 309 -42.39 76.02 -8.88
CA GLN A 309 -42.16 75.41 -10.19
C GLN A 309 -43.43 74.74 -10.71
N GLU A 310 -44.14 74.01 -9.86
CA GLU A 310 -45.41 73.37 -10.23
C GLU A 310 -46.49 74.41 -10.56
N LYS A 311 -46.59 75.51 -9.79
CA LYS A 311 -47.46 76.66 -10.11
C LYS A 311 -47.09 77.28 -11.45
N LEU A 312 -45.82 77.53 -11.73
CA LEU A 312 -45.37 78.11 -13.00
C LEU A 312 -45.68 77.19 -14.17
N ILE A 313 -45.43 75.89 -14.02
CA ILE A 313 -45.77 74.87 -15.02
C ILE A 313 -47.28 74.85 -15.25
N ASN A 314 -48.08 74.91 -14.18
CA ASN A 314 -49.54 74.93 -14.28
C ASN A 314 -50.06 76.22 -14.92
N GLU A 315 -49.48 77.38 -14.62
CA GLU A 315 -49.79 78.64 -15.28
C GLU A 315 -49.41 78.64 -16.76
N LEU A 316 -48.23 78.11 -17.11
CA LEU A 316 -47.81 77.97 -18.50
C LEU A 316 -48.71 77.01 -19.27
N LYS A 317 -49.07 75.87 -18.66
CA LYS A 317 -50.08 74.95 -19.20
C LYS A 317 -51.41 75.66 -19.37
N HIS A 318 -51.88 76.41 -18.38
CA HIS A 318 -53.13 77.15 -18.43
C HIS A 318 -53.13 78.21 -19.53
N LYS A 319 -52.06 79.03 -19.63
CA LYS A 319 -51.86 80.00 -20.72
C LYS A 319 -51.80 79.33 -22.08
N LYS A 320 -51.09 78.21 -22.21
CA LYS A 320 -51.02 77.44 -23.46
C LYS A 320 -52.38 76.86 -23.86
N THR A 321 -53.16 76.37 -22.90
CA THR A 321 -54.54 75.92 -23.12
C THR A 321 -55.44 77.09 -23.53
N LEU A 322 -55.32 78.24 -22.87
CA LEU A 322 -56.07 79.44 -23.20
C LEU A 322 -55.75 79.95 -24.61
N LEU A 323 -54.47 80.00 -24.97
CA LEU A 323 -53.99 80.37 -26.31
C LEU A 323 -54.44 79.37 -27.37
N ARG A 324 -54.46 78.06 -27.05
CA ARG A 324 -55.02 77.03 -27.94
C ARG A 324 -56.53 77.23 -28.14
N SER A 325 -57.26 77.62 -27.09
CA SER A 325 -58.70 77.92 -27.20
C SER A 325 -59.00 79.25 -27.90
N SER A 326 -58.09 80.22 -27.85
CA SER A 326 -58.25 81.55 -28.47
C SER A 326 -57.62 81.67 -29.86
N ALA A 327 -56.87 80.66 -30.31
CA ALA A 327 -56.25 80.67 -31.62
C ALA A 327 -57.33 80.60 -32.72
N PRO A 328 -57.37 81.57 -33.66
CA PRO A 328 -58.29 81.51 -34.77
C PRO A 328 -57.96 80.31 -35.67
N PRO A 329 -58.96 79.63 -36.26
CA PRO A 329 -58.73 78.48 -37.12
C PRO A 329 -57.85 78.87 -38.32
N TYR A 330 -56.77 78.11 -38.57
CA TYR A 330 -55.83 78.34 -39.66
C TYR A 330 -56.56 78.44 -41.02
N ARG A 331 -56.40 79.57 -41.74
CA ARG A 331 -56.73 79.68 -43.17
C ARG A 331 -55.44 79.63 -43.99
N LYS A 332 -55.34 78.66 -44.91
CA LYS A 332 -54.23 78.56 -45.86
C LYS A 332 -54.32 79.72 -46.86
N VAL A 333 -53.25 80.49 -47.03
CA VAL A 333 -53.14 81.51 -48.08
C VAL A 333 -52.06 81.07 -49.07
N TYR A 334 -52.46 80.89 -50.33
CA TYR A 334 -51.58 80.58 -51.46
C TYR A 334 -50.94 81.88 -51.97
N ILE A 335 -49.62 81.93 -52.03
CA ILE A 335 -48.88 83.06 -52.63
C ILE A 335 -48.67 82.73 -54.10
N TYR A 336 -49.39 83.41 -54.99
CA TYR A 336 -49.08 83.46 -56.42
C TYR A 336 -48.06 84.58 -56.64
N ILE A 337 -46.83 84.21 -57.00
CA ILE A 337 -45.81 85.15 -57.47
C ILE A 337 -46.05 85.31 -58.98
N TYR A 338 -46.56 86.48 -59.38
CA TYR A 338 -46.53 86.90 -60.79
C TYR A 338 -45.09 87.35 -61.09
N ALA A 339 -44.41 86.60 -61.96
CA ALA A 339 -43.09 86.94 -62.49
C ALA A 339 -43.23 87.89 -63.69
N ASP A 340 -42.41 88.94 -63.73
CA ASP A 340 -42.16 89.76 -64.92
C ASP A 340 -41.27 88.99 -65.92
N ILE A 341 -41.73 88.97 -67.18
CA ILE A 341 -41.04 88.78 -68.49
C ILE A 341 -40.31 87.45 -68.76
#